data_AF-A0A7S4QMK6-F1
#
_entry.id   AF-A0A7S4QMK6-F1
#
_cell.length_a   1.000
_cell.length_b   1.000
_cell.length_c   1.000
_cell.angle_alpha   90.00
_cell.angle_beta   90.00
_cell.angle_gamma   90.00
#
_symmetry.space_group_name_H-M   'P 1'
#
loop_
_entity.id
_entity.type
_entity.pdbx_description
1 polymer ?
#
loop_
_entity_poly.entity_id
_entity_poly.type
_entity_poly.pdbx_seq_one_letter_code
_entity_poly.pdbx_strand_id
1 'polypeptide(L)'
;ILFSKENIVSILMQRRSVNSDVVHLDGEEGPSNVRSRRYMQHRRRQRRKRGSGGFDFLERMGIDANAQVVLAGIVLLCLTAAVVLKMRLSGGSKGDGRDINRIGSNKERKEGKHNHYGRGEQYRIPEAMREFGDRSSRYAELREEYDALLPPDPQRSRQAVQSLIKRTYKQIDPSSMSYDIYNCPLTPPPGYPMQWKVTEVLNNWNPDDVTPHTDIYQGLCVFDFEVDFEKALNYREAELPFIVRNDPEVLRATERWNYPGYMKKLMDDDKHRTEYSKNNHFMYFVPPKANVGRKHHVNTPKDWKPPHKEFRMTYEEWLSHADTTDDNLGPDKPHWYHRLIGCGSMGKDCDHFSSEYLFDELTFLQPVEDKLYVIEPEEQKGIHCRFGMKGVIAGKLSPSWKVMR
;
A
#
# COMPACT_ATOMS: atom_id res chain seq x y z
N ILE A 1 3.11 -1.14 -6.82
CA ILE A 1 4.49 -0.64 -7.04
C ILE A 1 5.27 -1.74 -7.72
N LEU A 2 5.83 -1.48 -8.89
CA LEU A 2 6.68 -2.43 -9.60
C LEU A 2 8.13 -1.96 -9.43
N PHE A 3 8.97 -2.83 -8.87
CA PHE A 3 10.42 -2.64 -8.84
C PHE A 3 11.02 -3.61 -9.86
N SER A 4 11.78 -3.09 -10.82
CA SER A 4 12.59 -3.90 -11.74
C SER A 4 14.01 -3.35 -11.70
N LYS A 5 15.03 -4.23 -11.79
CA LYS A 5 16.44 -3.84 -11.97
C LYS A 5 16.64 -2.85 -13.14
N GLU A 6 15.71 -2.81 -14.09
CA GLU A 6 15.80 -1.97 -15.28
C GLU A 6 14.79 -0.80 -15.34
N ASN A 7 13.85 -0.67 -14.40
CA ASN A 7 12.80 0.35 -14.48
C ASN A 7 12.40 0.94 -13.11
N ILE A 8 12.23 2.26 -13.15
CA ILE A 8 11.77 3.18 -12.08
C ILE A 8 10.57 2.62 -11.30
N VAL A 9 10.53 2.99 -10.02
CA VAL A 9 9.34 2.93 -9.16
C VAL A 9 8.19 3.74 -9.77
N SER A 10 7.37 3.10 -10.59
CA SER A 10 6.09 3.67 -11.04
C SER A 10 5.02 3.29 -10.03
N ILE A 11 4.49 4.27 -9.29
CA ILE A 11 3.34 4.10 -8.41
C ILE A 11 2.09 4.50 -9.20
N LEU A 12 1.44 3.52 -9.84
CA LEU A 12 0.11 3.73 -10.39
C LEU A 12 -0.92 3.67 -9.26
N MET A 13 -1.60 4.77 -8.98
CA MET A 13 -2.69 4.84 -8.01
C MET A 13 -4.00 4.48 -8.71
N GLN A 14 -4.65 3.38 -8.30
CA GLN A 14 -6.00 3.05 -8.76
C GLN A 14 -6.81 2.52 -7.58
N ARG A 15 -7.88 3.24 -7.22
CA ARG A 15 -8.82 2.79 -6.18
C ARG A 15 -9.61 1.59 -6.72
N ARG A 16 -9.60 0.46 -6.01
CA ARG A 16 -10.59 -0.60 -6.23
C ARG A 16 -11.87 -0.20 -5.51
N SER A 17 -12.88 0.25 -6.26
CA SER A 17 -14.24 0.32 -5.74
C SER A 17 -14.76 -1.09 -5.49
N VAL A 18 -15.04 -1.43 -4.24
CA VAL A 18 -15.72 -2.67 -3.85
C VAL A 18 -17.22 -2.40 -3.89
N ASN A 19 -17.79 -2.33 -5.09
CA ASN A 19 -19.22 -2.46 -5.32
C ASN A 19 -19.41 -3.10 -6.70
N SER A 20 -19.60 -4.42 -6.71
CA SER A 20 -20.03 -5.16 -7.90
C SER A 20 -21.55 -5.16 -7.95
N ASP A 21 -22.14 -4.02 -8.31
CA ASP A 21 -23.52 -4.01 -8.80
C ASP A 21 -23.47 -4.24 -10.32
N VAL A 22 -24.04 -5.36 -10.73
CA VAL A 22 -24.24 -5.75 -12.12
C VAL A 22 -25.20 -4.75 -12.75
N VAL A 23 -24.68 -3.88 -13.63
CA VAL A 23 -25.51 -3.00 -14.46
C VAL A 23 -25.72 -3.70 -15.79
N HIS A 24 -26.97 -4.08 -16.06
CA HIS A 24 -27.43 -4.39 -17.41
C HIS A 24 -27.35 -3.10 -18.25
N LEU A 25 -26.59 -3.15 -19.34
CA LEU A 25 -26.57 -2.11 -20.35
C LEU A 25 -27.72 -2.38 -21.33
N ASP A 26 -28.86 -1.75 -21.08
CA ASP A 26 -29.79 -1.38 -22.14
C ASP A 26 -29.65 0.13 -22.34
N GLY A 27 -29.48 0.53 -23.60
CA GLY A 27 -29.08 1.87 -23.98
C GLY A 27 -30.12 2.93 -23.68
N GLU A 28 -29.65 4.07 -23.19
CA GLU A 28 -30.07 5.40 -23.63
C GLU A 28 -29.06 6.43 -23.11
N GLU A 29 -28.64 7.35 -23.98
CA GLU A 29 -27.68 8.41 -23.70
C GLU A 29 -28.29 9.45 -22.73
N GLY A 30 -27.68 9.61 -21.55
CA GLY A 30 -28.04 10.64 -20.58
C GLY A 30 -26.87 10.97 -19.63
N PRO A 31 -26.76 12.22 -19.13
CA PRO A 31 -25.50 12.76 -18.64
C PRO A 31 -25.06 12.17 -17.28
N SER A 32 -23.89 11.56 -17.29
CA SER A 32 -23.23 10.82 -16.19
C SER A 32 -22.75 11.68 -14.99
N ASN A 33 -23.14 12.95 -14.89
CA ASN A 33 -22.58 13.90 -13.92
C ASN A 33 -23.31 14.01 -12.56
N VAL A 34 -24.38 13.22 -12.33
CA VAL A 34 -25.22 13.36 -11.12
C VAL A 34 -24.69 12.56 -9.93
N ARG A 35 -23.99 11.43 -10.14
CA ARG A 35 -23.52 10.56 -9.05
C ARG A 35 -22.33 11.14 -8.27
N SER A 36 -21.36 11.77 -8.93
CA SER A 36 -20.21 12.40 -8.28
C SER A 36 -20.61 13.58 -7.37
N ARG A 37 -21.62 14.37 -7.79
CA ARG A 37 -22.13 15.50 -7.00
C ARG A 37 -22.79 15.08 -5.69
N ARG A 38 -23.55 13.97 -5.63
CA ARG A 38 -24.18 13.50 -4.37
C ARG A 38 -23.14 12.98 -3.37
N TYR A 39 -22.10 12.30 -3.83
CA TYR A 39 -21.02 11.81 -2.97
C TYR A 39 -20.17 12.96 -2.39
N MET A 40 -19.79 13.93 -3.23
CA MET A 40 -19.11 15.16 -2.80
C MET A 40 -19.94 16.00 -1.80
N GLN A 41 -21.26 16.11 -2.00
CA GLN A 41 -22.15 16.80 -1.06
C GLN A 41 -22.28 16.06 0.29
N HIS A 42 -22.28 14.73 0.30
CA HIS A 42 -22.27 13.94 1.53
C HIS A 42 -20.97 14.17 2.32
N ARG A 43 -19.82 14.25 1.64
CA ARG A 43 -18.52 14.51 2.28
C ARG A 43 -18.39 15.93 2.83
N ARG A 44 -18.89 16.95 2.11
CA ARG A 44 -19.00 18.34 2.64
C ARG A 44 -19.92 18.43 3.86
N ARG A 45 -21.00 17.66 3.91
CA ARG A 45 -21.88 17.55 5.09
C ARG A 45 -21.20 16.87 6.28
N GLN A 46 -20.38 15.85 6.06
CA GLN A 46 -19.64 15.20 7.15
C GLN A 46 -18.52 16.08 7.73
N ARG A 47 -17.81 16.87 6.91
CA ARG A 47 -16.86 17.87 7.41
C ARG A 47 -17.53 18.96 8.26
N ARG A 48 -18.73 19.42 7.90
CA ARG A 48 -19.52 20.35 8.75
C ARG A 48 -19.96 19.73 10.08
N LYS A 49 -20.28 18.44 10.11
CA LYS A 49 -20.68 17.75 11.36
C LYS A 49 -19.53 17.49 12.34
N ARG A 50 -18.28 17.50 11.90
CA ARG A 50 -17.10 17.31 12.78
C ARG A 50 -16.58 18.62 13.40
N GLY A 51 -17.02 19.78 12.91
CA GLY A 51 -16.61 21.09 13.44
C GLY A 51 -17.50 21.70 14.54
N SER A 52 -18.63 21.07 14.89
CA SER A 52 -19.59 21.61 15.89
C SER A 52 -19.89 20.66 17.05
N GLY A 53 -18.95 19.80 17.40
CA GLY A 53 -19.12 18.80 18.46
C GLY A 53 -19.08 19.42 19.86
N GLY A 54 -20.24 19.79 20.41
CA GLY A 54 -20.43 20.04 21.83
C GLY A 54 -21.66 20.89 22.15
N PHE A 55 -21.75 22.07 21.55
CA PHE A 55 -22.77 23.05 21.92
C PHE A 55 -24.15 22.77 21.29
N ASP A 56 -24.18 22.21 20.08
CA ASP A 56 -25.42 21.99 19.30
C ASP A 56 -26.37 20.95 19.91
N PHE A 57 -25.87 20.04 20.78
CA PHE A 57 -26.68 19.00 21.39
C PHE A 57 -27.53 19.54 22.57
N LEU A 58 -26.97 20.45 23.36
CA LEU A 58 -27.68 21.06 24.50
C LEU A 58 -28.74 22.06 24.05
N GLU A 59 -28.46 22.80 22.97
CA GLU A 59 -29.39 23.76 22.39
C GLU A 59 -30.62 23.06 21.78
N ARG A 60 -30.43 21.87 21.19
CA ARG A 60 -31.54 21.04 20.68
C ARG A 60 -32.42 20.41 21.77
N MET A 61 -31.93 20.29 22.99
CA MET A 61 -32.73 19.80 24.12
C MET A 61 -33.51 20.91 24.83
N GLY A 62 -33.45 22.15 24.34
CA GLY A 62 -34.17 23.29 24.93
C GLY A 62 -33.68 23.64 26.34
N ILE A 63 -32.46 23.23 26.70
CA ILE A 63 -31.87 23.51 28.01
C ILE A 63 -31.35 24.95 27.98
N ASP A 64 -31.99 25.81 28.77
CA ASP A 64 -31.58 27.20 28.89
C ASP A 64 -30.14 27.34 29.46
N ALA A 65 -29.53 28.49 29.24
CA ALA A 65 -28.14 28.74 29.63
C ALA A 65 -27.89 28.57 31.14
N ASN A 66 -28.91 28.80 31.99
CA ASN A 66 -28.77 28.64 33.43
C ASN A 66 -28.69 27.16 33.82
N ALA A 67 -29.51 26.32 33.20
CA ALA A 67 -29.47 24.88 33.40
C ALA A 67 -28.16 24.25 32.89
N GLN A 68 -27.54 24.81 31.83
CA GLN A 68 -26.21 24.38 31.37
C GLN A 68 -25.11 24.67 32.42
N VAL A 69 -25.14 25.83 33.07
CA VAL A 69 -24.19 26.19 34.13
C VAL A 69 -24.35 25.28 35.35
N VAL A 70 -25.59 24.94 35.72
CA VAL A 70 -25.87 24.01 36.83
C VAL A 70 -25.36 22.60 36.53
N LEU A 71 -25.60 22.10 35.31
CA LEU A 71 -25.09 20.79 34.86
C LEU A 71 -23.56 20.74 34.86
N ALA A 72 -22.90 21.79 34.36
CA ALA A 72 -21.43 21.88 34.40
C ALA A 72 -20.91 21.88 35.85
N GLY A 73 -21.60 22.58 36.76
CA GLY A 73 -21.29 22.58 38.19
C GLY A 73 -21.40 21.19 38.82
N ILE A 74 -22.47 20.44 38.51
CA ILE A 74 -22.68 19.07 39.02
C ILE A 74 -21.58 18.13 38.51
N VAL A 75 -21.23 18.19 37.23
CA VAL A 75 -20.17 17.35 36.65
C VAL A 75 -18.83 17.62 37.32
N LEU A 76 -18.49 18.89 37.57
CA LEU A 76 -17.25 19.27 38.27
C LEU A 76 -17.25 18.76 39.73
N LEU A 77 -18.39 18.82 40.42
CA LEU A 77 -18.55 18.30 41.78
C LEU A 77 -18.40 16.77 41.83
N CYS A 78 -18.94 16.04 40.86
CA CYS A 78 -18.77 14.59 40.74
C CYS A 78 -17.31 14.21 40.46
N LEU A 79 -16.63 14.94 39.58
CA LEU A 79 -15.22 14.69 39.26
C LEU A 79 -14.30 14.94 40.46
N THR A 80 -14.53 16.04 41.19
CA THR A 80 -13.76 16.34 42.41
C THR A 80 -14.00 15.29 43.50
N ALA A 81 -15.25 14.85 43.71
CA ALA A 81 -15.56 13.76 44.63
C ALA A 81 -14.88 12.44 44.24
N ALA A 82 -14.84 12.09 42.95
CA ALA A 82 -14.17 10.89 42.46
C ALA A 82 -12.66 10.91 42.69
N VAL A 83 -12.00 12.07 42.52
CA VAL A 83 -10.57 12.24 42.80
C VAL A 83 -10.28 12.08 44.30
N VAL A 84 -11.09 12.68 45.17
CA VAL A 84 -10.95 12.55 46.63
C VAL A 84 -11.15 11.10 47.09
N LEU A 85 -12.13 10.39 46.50
CA LEU A 85 -12.37 8.98 46.80
C LEU A 85 -11.19 8.10 46.35
N LYS A 86 -10.63 8.35 45.17
CA LYS A 86 -9.46 7.63 44.65
C LYS A 86 -8.22 7.85 45.51
N MET A 87 -8.01 9.07 46.01
CA MET A 87 -6.92 9.38 46.94
C MET A 87 -7.10 8.69 48.30
N ARG A 88 -8.33 8.56 48.81
CA ARG A 88 -8.59 7.79 50.04
C ARG A 88 -8.39 6.28 49.87
N LEU A 89 -8.72 5.73 48.71
CA LEU A 89 -8.61 4.29 48.44
C LEU A 89 -7.18 3.82 48.10
N SER A 90 -6.27 4.74 47.79
CA SER A 90 -4.87 4.40 47.44
C SER A 90 -3.91 4.42 48.63
N GLY A 91 -4.36 4.82 49.82
CA GLY A 91 -3.57 4.83 51.05
C GLY A 91 -3.74 3.56 51.88
N GLY A 92 -3.25 2.41 51.41
CA GLY A 92 -3.18 1.23 52.29
C GLY A 92 -2.99 -0.10 51.57
N SER A 93 -1.73 -0.48 51.32
CA SER A 93 -1.30 -1.87 51.49
C SER A 93 0.23 -1.96 51.47
N LYS A 94 0.83 -2.17 52.63
CA LYS A 94 2.16 -2.74 52.80
C LYS A 94 1.96 -4.14 53.38
N GLY A 95 2.67 -5.11 52.82
CA GLY A 95 2.71 -6.51 53.25
C GLY A 95 2.18 -7.45 52.17
N ASP A 96 2.66 -8.67 52.03
CA ASP A 96 3.76 -9.39 52.65
C ASP A 96 3.97 -10.63 51.77
N GLY A 97 5.15 -11.23 51.83
CA GLY A 97 5.51 -12.36 50.98
C GLY A 97 4.70 -13.63 51.25
N ARG A 98 4.57 -14.47 50.22
CA ARG A 98 4.63 -15.93 50.39
C ARG A 98 4.82 -16.68 49.08
N ASP A 99 5.89 -17.48 49.07
CA ASP A 99 6.22 -18.55 48.14
C ASP A 99 5.14 -19.64 48.13
N ILE A 100 4.83 -20.16 46.94
CA ILE A 100 4.31 -21.52 46.78
C ILE A 100 4.93 -22.16 45.53
N ASN A 101 5.75 -23.18 45.78
CA ASN A 101 6.21 -24.18 44.83
C ASN A 101 5.02 -24.89 44.15
N ARG A 102 5.03 -24.95 42.81
CA ARG A 102 4.23 -25.95 42.08
C ARG A 102 5.02 -26.55 40.94
N ILE A 103 5.43 -27.80 41.18
CA ILE A 103 6.05 -28.73 40.24
C ILE A 103 4.97 -29.29 39.31
N GLY A 104 5.28 -29.40 38.01
CA GLY A 104 4.69 -30.41 37.13
C GLY A 104 4.03 -29.91 35.85
N SER A 105 4.78 -29.93 34.75
CA SER A 105 4.48 -30.70 33.52
C SER A 105 5.02 -29.98 32.26
N ASN A 106 5.98 -30.65 31.62
CA ASN A 106 6.60 -30.24 30.37
C ASN A 106 5.58 -30.21 29.24
N LYS A 107 5.29 -29.01 28.75
CA LYS A 107 4.83 -28.79 27.38
C LYS A 107 5.50 -27.50 26.92
N GLU A 108 6.48 -27.63 26.02
CA GLU A 108 7.23 -26.52 25.42
C GLU A 108 6.26 -25.58 24.68
N ARG A 109 5.69 -24.66 25.44
CA ARG A 109 5.11 -23.42 24.94
C ARG A 109 6.28 -22.45 24.87
N LYS A 110 6.76 -22.16 23.65
CA LYS A 110 7.60 -20.98 23.38
C LYS A 110 6.74 -19.74 23.64
N GLU A 111 6.52 -19.42 24.91
CA GLU A 111 6.04 -18.12 25.33
C GLU A 111 7.14 -17.13 24.96
N GLY A 112 6.81 -16.26 24.00
CA GLY A 112 7.64 -15.16 23.57
C GLY A 112 7.97 -14.30 24.77
N LYS A 113 9.18 -14.50 25.30
CA LYS A 113 9.81 -13.59 26.23
C LYS A 113 9.89 -12.24 25.52
N HIS A 114 9.04 -11.30 25.94
CA HIS A 114 9.27 -9.89 25.68
C HIS A 114 10.59 -9.55 26.36
N ASN A 115 11.68 -9.59 25.59
CA ASN A 115 12.99 -9.22 26.07
C ASN A 115 12.94 -7.72 26.40
N HIS A 116 12.89 -7.41 27.69
CA HIS A 116 13.31 -6.12 28.21
C HIS A 116 14.83 -5.99 28.01
N TYR A 117 15.24 -5.71 26.77
CA TYR A 117 16.63 -5.32 26.48
C TYR A 117 16.89 -3.94 27.10
N GLY A 118 17.97 -3.86 27.90
CA GLY A 118 18.49 -2.61 28.44
C GLY A 118 18.84 -1.64 27.32
N ARG A 119 18.33 -0.41 27.44
CA ARG A 119 18.43 0.68 26.46
C ARG A 119 19.88 1.18 26.33
N GLY A 120 20.65 0.60 25.42
CA GLY A 120 21.42 1.47 24.53
C GLY A 120 20.44 2.25 23.66
N GLU A 121 20.75 3.49 23.30
CA GLU A 121 19.93 4.22 22.31
C GLU A 121 20.09 3.52 20.95
N GLN A 122 19.22 2.54 20.70
CA GLN A 122 19.13 1.87 19.41
C GLN A 122 18.87 2.93 18.33
N TYR A 123 19.61 2.85 17.22
CA TYR A 123 19.46 3.76 16.09
C TYR A 123 17.97 3.94 15.73
N ARG A 124 17.51 5.19 15.77
CA ARG A 124 16.14 5.54 15.42
C ARG A 124 16.10 5.94 13.96
N ILE A 125 15.47 5.09 13.16
CA ILE A 125 15.24 5.34 11.74
C ILE A 125 14.49 6.67 11.57
N PRO A 126 15.01 7.62 10.77
CA PRO A 126 14.32 8.87 10.48
C PRO A 126 12.96 8.60 9.87
N GLU A 127 11.95 9.40 10.26
CA GLU A 127 10.56 9.33 9.74
C GLU A 127 9.82 8.00 10.00
N ALA A 128 10.43 7.05 10.71
CA ALA A 128 9.76 5.83 11.11
C ALA A 128 8.65 6.12 12.14
N MET A 129 7.44 5.63 11.87
CA MET A 129 6.33 5.68 12.83
C MET A 129 6.60 4.75 14.00
N ARG A 130 6.27 5.14 15.24
CA ARG A 130 6.53 4.28 16.40
C ARG A 130 5.74 2.97 16.35
N GLU A 131 4.54 3.02 15.79
CA GLU A 131 3.54 1.95 15.80
C GLU A 131 3.73 0.90 14.70
N PHE A 132 4.36 1.25 13.58
CA PHE A 132 4.52 0.40 12.40
C PHE A 132 5.98 0.29 12.01
N GLY A 133 6.40 -0.79 11.37
CA GLY A 133 7.79 -0.98 10.94
C GLY A 133 8.52 -2.09 11.69
N ASP A 134 9.75 -2.37 11.26
CA ASP A 134 10.60 -3.37 11.90
C ASP A 134 11.40 -2.71 13.03
N ARG A 135 11.30 -3.27 14.23
CA ARG A 135 11.92 -2.75 15.45
C ARG A 135 13.06 -3.65 15.94
N SER A 136 13.46 -4.64 15.15
CA SER A 136 14.58 -5.51 15.46
C SER A 136 15.90 -4.72 15.47
N SER A 137 16.81 -5.12 16.36
CA SER A 137 18.17 -4.56 16.41
C SER A 137 18.90 -4.76 15.09
N ARG A 138 18.73 -5.94 14.47
CA ARG A 138 19.32 -6.27 13.16
C ARG A 138 18.94 -5.26 12.08
N TYR A 139 17.65 -4.92 11.96
CA TYR A 139 17.23 -3.94 10.96
C TYR A 139 17.70 -2.52 11.31
N ALA A 140 17.68 -2.14 12.58
CA ALA A 140 18.19 -0.85 13.02
C ALA A 140 19.69 -0.66 12.73
N GLU A 141 20.51 -1.68 13.01
CA GLU A 141 21.96 -1.69 12.69
C GLU A 141 22.20 -1.62 11.17
N LEU A 142 21.44 -2.38 10.38
CA LEU A 142 21.50 -2.30 8.92
C LEU A 142 21.16 -0.89 8.42
N ARG A 143 20.10 -0.27 8.97
CA ARG A 143 19.70 1.08 8.60
C ARG A 143 20.73 2.12 9.02
N GLU A 144 21.32 1.99 10.20
CA GLU A 144 22.41 2.86 10.66
C GLU A 144 23.61 2.81 9.71
N GLU A 145 24.05 1.60 9.32
CA GLU A 145 25.14 1.40 8.36
C GLU A 145 24.87 2.13 7.04
N TYR A 146 23.68 1.94 6.46
CA TYR A 146 23.38 2.46 5.13
C TYR A 146 22.94 3.92 5.12
N ASP A 147 22.25 4.41 6.15
CA ASP A 147 21.87 5.82 6.24
C ASP A 147 23.11 6.70 6.51
N ALA A 148 24.17 6.15 7.11
CA ALA A 148 25.49 6.81 7.20
C ALA A 148 26.20 6.92 5.83
N LEU A 149 26.07 5.90 4.98
CA LEU A 149 26.62 5.89 3.61
C LEU A 149 25.78 6.72 2.64
N LEU A 150 24.47 6.78 2.89
CA LEU A 150 23.46 7.39 2.03
C LEU A 150 22.69 8.47 2.80
N PRO A 151 23.34 9.59 3.16
CA PRO A 151 22.68 10.64 3.91
C PRO A 151 21.48 11.21 3.15
N PRO A 152 20.45 11.71 3.85
CA PRO A 152 19.24 12.24 3.23
C PRO A 152 19.54 13.52 2.45
N ASP A 153 19.82 13.37 1.16
CA ASP A 153 20.07 14.44 0.20
C ASP A 153 19.20 14.19 -1.04
N PRO A 154 18.11 14.97 -1.21
CA PRO A 154 17.19 14.81 -2.34
C PRO A 154 17.87 14.93 -3.71
N GLN A 155 18.88 15.80 -3.85
CA GLN A 155 19.54 16.02 -5.13
C GLN A 155 20.47 14.85 -5.48
N ARG A 156 21.18 14.32 -4.49
CA ARG A 156 22.00 13.10 -4.62
C ARG A 156 21.12 11.91 -5.02
N SER A 157 20.03 11.66 -4.28
CA SER A 157 19.10 10.56 -4.60
C SER A 157 18.47 10.74 -5.99
N ARG A 158 18.12 11.98 -6.37
CA ARG A 158 17.63 12.29 -7.72
C ARG A 158 18.66 11.93 -8.80
N GLN A 159 19.91 12.33 -8.65
CA GLN A 159 20.98 12.02 -9.61
C GLN A 159 21.24 10.51 -9.68
N ALA A 160 21.31 9.84 -8.53
CA ALA A 160 21.48 8.40 -8.46
C ALA A 160 20.35 7.69 -9.22
N VAL A 161 19.09 8.05 -8.94
CA VAL A 161 17.93 7.44 -9.62
C VAL A 161 17.90 7.80 -11.11
N GLN A 162 18.21 9.03 -11.51
CA GLN A 162 18.26 9.43 -12.92
C GLN A 162 19.27 8.59 -13.71
N SER A 163 20.42 8.23 -13.10
CA SER A 163 21.41 7.35 -13.74
C SER A 163 20.93 5.91 -13.97
N LEU A 164 19.92 5.47 -13.22
CA LEU A 164 19.28 4.15 -13.37
C LEU A 164 18.24 4.13 -14.49
N ILE A 165 17.78 5.29 -14.96
CA ILE A 165 16.77 5.41 -16.01
C ILE A 165 17.44 5.14 -17.36
N LYS A 166 17.31 3.90 -17.85
CA LYS A 166 17.88 3.49 -19.15
C LYS A 166 16.97 3.76 -20.33
N ARG A 167 15.66 3.88 -20.11
CA ARG A 167 14.65 3.92 -21.17
C ARG A 167 13.79 5.17 -21.04
N THR A 168 13.56 5.82 -22.16
CA THR A 168 12.58 6.88 -22.32
C THR A 168 11.60 6.44 -23.40
N TYR A 169 10.32 6.45 -23.06
CA TYR A 169 9.25 6.13 -23.98
C TYR A 169 8.80 7.39 -24.71
N LYS A 170 8.59 7.28 -26.01
CA LYS A 170 7.98 8.30 -26.84
C LYS A 170 6.46 8.12 -26.81
N GLN A 171 5.76 9.24 -26.74
CA GLN A 171 4.32 9.22 -26.80
C GLN A 171 3.83 9.07 -28.25
N ILE A 172 2.88 8.17 -28.46
CA ILE A 172 2.17 8.04 -29.74
C ILE A 172 1.13 9.15 -29.87
N ASP A 173 1.17 9.85 -31.01
CA ASP A 173 0.23 10.90 -31.42
C ASP A 173 -0.11 11.93 -30.32
N PRO A 174 0.88 12.71 -29.84
CA PRO A 174 0.64 13.76 -28.87
C PRO A 174 -0.31 14.84 -29.39
N SER A 175 -0.42 15.02 -30.71
CA SER A 175 -1.32 15.98 -31.36
C SER A 175 -2.81 15.65 -31.22
N SER A 176 -3.16 14.38 -31.00
CA SER A 176 -4.54 13.96 -30.79
C SER A 176 -5.13 14.40 -29.45
N MET A 177 -4.29 14.83 -28.51
CA MET A 177 -4.72 15.19 -27.16
C MET A 177 -4.97 16.69 -27.01
N SER A 178 -5.93 17.02 -26.15
CA SER A 178 -6.28 18.41 -25.80
C SER A 178 -5.42 19.00 -24.67
N TYR A 179 -4.44 18.25 -24.15
CA TYR A 179 -3.58 18.64 -23.04
C TYR A 179 -2.17 18.07 -23.19
N ASP A 180 -1.20 18.74 -22.60
CA ASP A 180 0.18 18.25 -22.47
C ASP A 180 0.32 17.43 -21.19
N ILE A 181 0.75 16.16 -21.30
CA ILE A 181 0.92 15.27 -20.15
C ILE A 181 1.99 15.76 -19.17
N TYR A 182 2.94 16.60 -19.60
CA TYR A 182 3.98 17.17 -18.74
C TYR A 182 3.64 18.58 -18.24
N ASN A 183 2.55 19.18 -18.73
CA ASN A 183 2.07 20.47 -18.28
C ASN A 183 0.54 20.46 -18.15
N CYS A 184 0.06 19.51 -17.35
CA CYS A 184 -1.37 19.35 -17.14
C CYS A 184 -2.00 20.53 -16.40
N PRO A 185 -3.27 20.87 -16.70
CA PRO A 185 -4.00 21.92 -16.01
C PRO A 185 -4.24 21.56 -14.54
N LEU A 186 -4.51 22.58 -13.71
CA LEU A 186 -4.74 22.44 -12.26
C LEU A 186 -5.86 21.45 -11.91
N THR A 187 -6.88 21.36 -12.76
CA THR A 187 -7.99 20.41 -12.64
C THR A 187 -8.05 19.50 -13.87
N PRO A 188 -8.48 18.22 -13.75
CA PRO A 188 -8.56 17.31 -14.88
C PRO A 188 -9.38 17.89 -16.05
N PRO A 189 -8.85 17.90 -17.28
CA PRO A 189 -9.59 18.37 -18.44
C PRO A 189 -10.71 17.38 -18.80
N PRO A 190 -11.75 17.82 -19.54
CA PRO A 190 -12.77 16.93 -20.06
C PRO A 190 -12.16 15.80 -20.90
N GLY A 191 -12.59 14.56 -20.67
CA GLY A 191 -12.09 13.38 -21.38
C GLY A 191 -10.77 12.81 -20.83
N TYR A 192 -10.31 13.25 -19.66
CA TYR A 192 -9.13 12.69 -19.00
C TYR A 192 -9.43 11.35 -18.27
N PRO A 193 -8.52 10.36 -18.30
CA PRO A 193 -7.35 10.29 -19.19
C PRO A 193 -7.77 9.99 -20.64
N MET A 194 -6.91 10.33 -21.59
CA MET A 194 -7.15 10.00 -23.01
C MET A 194 -7.28 8.48 -23.17
N GLN A 195 -8.24 8.06 -24.00
CA GLN A 195 -8.53 6.65 -24.24
C GLN A 195 -8.28 6.32 -25.71
N TRP A 196 -7.70 5.16 -25.96
CA TRP A 196 -7.46 4.61 -27.30
C TRP A 196 -8.23 3.31 -27.48
N LYS A 197 -8.46 2.92 -28.74
CA LYS A 197 -9.08 1.63 -29.00
C LYS A 197 -8.15 0.52 -28.52
N VAL A 198 -8.70 -0.44 -27.80
CA VAL A 198 -7.91 -1.57 -27.26
C VAL A 198 -7.16 -2.31 -28.37
N THR A 199 -7.72 -2.41 -29.57
CA THR A 199 -7.04 -3.01 -30.74
C THR A 199 -5.80 -2.23 -31.17
N GLU A 200 -5.83 -0.90 -31.13
CA GLU A 200 -4.67 -0.06 -31.48
C GLU A 200 -3.57 -0.22 -30.42
N VAL A 201 -3.96 -0.27 -29.13
CA VAL A 201 -3.04 -0.49 -28.02
C VAL A 201 -2.39 -1.88 -28.11
N LEU A 202 -3.18 -2.94 -28.33
CA LEU A 202 -2.68 -4.32 -28.42
C LEU A 202 -1.84 -4.56 -29.68
N ASN A 203 -2.16 -3.91 -30.80
CA ASN A 203 -1.36 -3.98 -32.00
C ASN A 203 -0.02 -3.23 -31.85
N ASN A 204 0.02 -2.17 -31.05
CA ASN A 204 1.25 -1.46 -30.74
C ASN A 204 2.12 -2.19 -29.73
N TRP A 205 1.50 -2.79 -28.69
CA TRP A 205 2.21 -3.52 -27.66
C TRP A 205 1.46 -4.80 -27.29
N ASN A 206 1.86 -5.90 -27.92
CA ASN A 206 1.34 -7.21 -27.57
C ASN A 206 1.87 -7.61 -26.19
N PRO A 207 1.01 -7.95 -25.21
CA PRO A 207 1.46 -8.37 -23.87
C PRO A 207 2.43 -9.56 -23.88
N ASP A 208 2.32 -10.46 -24.85
CA ASP A 208 3.21 -11.61 -24.99
C ASP A 208 4.59 -11.26 -25.56
N ASP A 209 4.76 -10.05 -26.11
CA ASP A 209 6.07 -9.53 -26.50
C ASP A 209 6.76 -8.89 -25.28
N VAL A 210 7.76 -9.60 -24.77
CA VAL A 210 8.57 -9.19 -23.63
C VAL A 210 9.63 -8.13 -24.00
N THR A 211 9.74 -7.78 -25.28
CA THR A 211 10.66 -6.76 -25.76
C THR A 211 10.22 -5.38 -25.27
N PRO A 212 11.11 -4.58 -24.68
CA PRO A 212 10.79 -3.21 -24.31
C PRO A 212 10.43 -2.37 -25.55
N HIS A 213 9.25 -1.77 -25.55
CA HIS A 213 8.78 -0.92 -26.64
C HIS A 213 9.31 0.51 -26.47
N THR A 214 9.51 1.23 -27.58
CA THR A 214 9.94 2.65 -27.54
C THR A 214 8.77 3.62 -27.54
N ASP A 215 7.64 3.24 -28.13
CA ASP A 215 6.50 4.12 -28.37
C ASP A 215 5.28 3.58 -27.62
N ILE A 216 4.62 4.43 -26.84
CA ILE A 216 3.49 4.06 -25.99
C ILE A 216 2.33 5.04 -26.12
N TYR A 217 1.12 4.51 -25.98
CA TYR A 217 -0.07 5.30 -25.71
C TYR A 217 -0.06 5.77 -24.25
N GLN A 218 0.31 7.03 -24.02
CA GLN A 218 0.41 7.63 -22.69
C GLN A 218 -0.58 8.78 -22.55
N GLY A 219 -1.65 8.59 -21.80
CA GLY A 219 -2.69 9.61 -21.57
C GLY A 219 -2.74 10.13 -20.14
N LEU A 220 -1.77 9.75 -19.31
CA LEU A 220 -1.72 10.14 -17.90
C LEU A 220 -0.86 11.39 -17.74
N CYS A 221 -1.36 12.35 -16.98
CA CYS A 221 -0.58 13.47 -16.49
C CYS A 221 0.60 12.97 -15.65
N VAL A 222 1.74 13.61 -15.85
CA VAL A 222 2.99 13.39 -15.12
C VAL A 222 3.25 14.63 -14.30
N PHE A 223 3.10 14.52 -12.99
CA PHE A 223 3.33 15.61 -12.05
C PHE A 223 4.72 15.49 -11.43
N ASP A 224 5.43 16.61 -11.34
CA ASP A 224 6.58 16.72 -10.47
C ASP A 224 6.11 16.87 -9.01
N PHE A 225 6.62 16.05 -8.10
CA PHE A 225 6.17 16.07 -6.71
C PHE A 225 6.42 17.42 -6.00
N GLU A 226 7.53 18.10 -6.31
CA GLU A 226 7.89 19.35 -5.63
C GLU A 226 7.12 20.54 -6.21
N VAL A 227 6.86 20.53 -7.53
CA VAL A 227 6.27 21.68 -8.25
C VAL A 227 4.76 21.54 -8.47
N ASP A 228 4.27 20.32 -8.72
CA ASP A 228 2.88 20.05 -9.14
C ASP A 228 2.05 19.33 -8.05
N PHE A 229 2.48 19.38 -6.79
CA PHE A 229 1.81 18.66 -5.69
C PHE A 229 0.30 18.95 -5.61
N GLU A 230 -0.09 20.23 -5.73
CA GLU A 230 -1.50 20.63 -5.69
C GLU A 230 -2.29 20.06 -6.87
N LYS A 231 -1.70 20.00 -8.08
CA LYS A 231 -2.33 19.36 -9.25
C LYS A 231 -2.54 17.87 -8.99
N ALA A 232 -1.52 17.18 -8.47
CA ALA A 232 -1.62 15.77 -8.11
C ALA A 232 -2.72 15.51 -7.08
N LEU A 233 -2.87 16.38 -6.06
CA LEU A 233 -3.96 16.31 -5.10
C LEU A 233 -5.33 16.47 -5.76
N ASN A 234 -5.51 17.44 -6.67
CA ASN A 234 -6.78 17.64 -7.37
C ASN A 234 -7.18 16.43 -8.22
N TYR A 235 -6.23 15.79 -8.90
CA TYR A 235 -6.49 14.60 -9.72
C TYR A 235 -6.79 13.38 -8.84
N ARG A 236 -6.11 13.25 -7.70
CA ARG A 236 -6.42 12.24 -6.67
C ARG A 236 -7.82 12.42 -6.11
N GLU A 237 -8.21 13.66 -5.78
CA GLU A 237 -9.55 13.97 -5.27
C GLU A 237 -10.65 13.71 -6.30
N ALA A 238 -10.33 13.82 -7.59
CA ALA A 238 -11.19 13.42 -8.69
C ALA A 238 -11.22 11.89 -8.93
N GLU A 239 -10.45 11.11 -8.17
CA GLU A 239 -10.28 9.66 -8.33
C GLU A 239 -9.77 9.25 -9.72
N LEU A 240 -8.94 10.10 -10.34
CA LEU A 240 -8.36 9.85 -11.66
C LEU A 240 -6.89 9.40 -11.54
N PRO A 241 -6.42 8.50 -12.41
CA PRO A 241 -5.03 8.05 -12.39
C PRO A 241 -4.08 9.14 -12.90
N PHE A 242 -2.86 9.17 -12.37
CA PHE A 242 -1.78 10.05 -12.83
C PHE A 242 -0.43 9.41 -12.42
N ILE A 243 0.66 9.99 -12.92
CA ILE A 243 2.04 9.61 -12.59
C ILE A 243 2.64 10.74 -11.77
N VAL A 244 3.39 10.39 -10.73
CA VAL A 244 4.21 11.35 -9.98
C VAL A 244 5.67 10.98 -10.09
N ARG A 245 6.51 11.98 -10.30
CA ARG A 245 7.97 11.87 -10.37
C ARG A 245 8.61 12.73 -9.30
N ASN A 246 9.88 12.45 -9.04
CA ASN A 246 10.74 13.27 -8.18
C ASN A 246 10.27 13.43 -6.73
N ASP A 247 9.44 12.52 -6.21
CA ASP A 247 9.16 12.46 -4.77
C ASP A 247 10.46 12.10 -4.00
N PRO A 248 10.96 12.96 -3.10
CA PRO A 248 12.21 12.73 -2.38
C PRO A 248 12.21 11.44 -1.54
N GLU A 249 11.09 11.05 -0.94
CA GLU A 249 10.98 9.82 -0.14
C GLU A 249 11.08 8.58 -1.05
N VAL A 250 10.43 8.62 -2.22
CA VAL A 250 10.52 7.55 -3.22
C VAL A 250 11.94 7.46 -3.80
N LEU A 251 12.57 8.59 -4.11
CA LEU A 251 13.92 8.65 -4.64
C LEU A 251 14.94 8.04 -3.66
N ARG A 252 14.86 8.40 -2.38
CA ARG A 252 15.74 7.84 -1.33
C ARG A 252 15.58 6.32 -1.18
N ALA A 253 14.33 5.84 -1.11
CA ALA A 253 14.08 4.40 -1.04
C ALA A 253 14.63 3.67 -2.27
N THR A 254 14.46 4.25 -3.45
CA THR A 254 14.98 3.70 -4.71
C THR A 254 16.51 3.65 -4.71
N GLU A 255 17.19 4.72 -4.29
CA GLU A 255 18.64 4.74 -4.17
C GLU A 255 19.14 3.65 -3.21
N ARG A 256 18.54 3.55 -2.02
CA ARG A 256 18.92 2.57 -0.99
C ARG A 256 18.74 1.13 -1.49
N TRP A 257 17.59 0.82 -2.10
CA TRP A 257 17.28 -0.52 -2.63
C TRP A 257 18.17 -0.92 -3.81
N ASN A 258 18.75 0.04 -4.52
CA ASN A 258 19.70 -0.22 -5.60
C ASN A 258 21.17 -0.17 -5.13
N TYR A 259 21.44 0.16 -3.87
CA TYR A 259 22.81 0.14 -3.37
C TYR A 259 23.33 -1.30 -3.30
N PRO A 260 24.56 -1.58 -3.79
CA PRO A 260 25.12 -2.93 -3.83
C PRO A 260 25.03 -3.66 -2.49
N GLY A 261 24.37 -4.83 -2.48
CA GLY A 261 24.26 -5.69 -1.30
C GLY A 261 23.16 -5.33 -0.30
N TYR A 262 22.52 -4.15 -0.40
CA TYR A 262 21.49 -3.73 0.56
C TYR A 262 20.32 -4.71 0.64
N MET A 263 19.69 -4.99 -0.50
CA MET A 263 18.51 -5.87 -0.55
C MET A 263 18.82 -7.30 -0.08
N LYS A 264 20.03 -7.81 -0.38
CA LYS A 264 20.47 -9.12 0.11
C LYS A 264 20.59 -9.12 1.64
N LYS A 265 21.21 -8.10 2.24
CA LYS A 265 21.31 -7.97 3.71
C LYS A 265 19.94 -7.72 4.39
N LEU A 266 19.06 -6.96 3.73
CA LEU A 266 17.72 -6.63 4.23
C LEU A 266 16.85 -7.90 4.32
N MET A 267 16.84 -8.70 3.26
CA MET A 267 15.99 -9.90 3.16
C MET A 267 16.61 -11.16 3.74
N ASP A 268 17.95 -11.25 3.75
CA ASP A 268 18.70 -12.36 4.35
C ASP A 268 18.23 -13.74 3.85
N ASP A 269 18.29 -14.75 4.72
CA ASP A 269 17.78 -16.10 4.50
C ASP A 269 16.25 -16.24 4.73
N ASP A 270 15.52 -15.14 4.90
CA ASP A 270 14.08 -15.21 5.12
C ASP A 270 13.34 -15.67 3.85
N LYS A 271 12.45 -16.65 4.03
CA LYS A 271 11.70 -17.25 2.92
C LYS A 271 10.38 -16.51 2.70
N HIS A 272 10.31 -15.74 1.63
CA HIS A 272 9.10 -15.00 1.26
C HIS A 272 8.26 -15.74 0.20
N ARG A 273 6.97 -15.42 0.15
CA ARG A 273 6.04 -16.02 -0.80
C ARG A 273 6.48 -15.70 -2.23
N THR A 274 6.53 -16.73 -3.06
CA THR A 274 6.85 -16.61 -4.48
C THR A 274 5.87 -17.42 -5.30
N GLU A 275 5.43 -16.82 -6.40
CA GLU A 275 4.57 -17.46 -7.39
C GLU A 275 5.45 -17.90 -8.59
N TYR A 276 5.17 -19.09 -9.13
CA TYR A 276 5.84 -19.64 -10.31
C TYR A 276 4.81 -19.93 -11.40
N SER A 277 5.03 -19.38 -12.58
CA SER A 277 4.28 -19.71 -13.78
C SER A 277 5.20 -20.34 -14.82
N LYS A 278 4.65 -21.23 -15.65
CA LYS A 278 5.39 -21.83 -16.77
C LYS A 278 5.56 -20.87 -17.95
N ASN A 279 4.80 -19.78 -17.95
CA ASN A 279 4.79 -18.73 -18.95
C ASN A 279 4.83 -17.36 -18.23
N ASN A 280 4.79 -16.27 -18.98
CA ASN A 280 4.78 -14.92 -18.41
C ASN A 280 3.45 -14.49 -17.76
N HIS A 281 2.40 -15.33 -17.76
CA HIS A 281 1.07 -14.98 -17.25
C HIS A 281 0.88 -15.40 -15.78
N PHE A 282 0.70 -14.41 -14.91
CA PHE A 282 0.30 -14.56 -13.51
C PHE A 282 -1.15 -14.16 -13.35
N MET A 283 -2.03 -15.13 -13.58
CA MET A 283 -3.47 -14.90 -13.46
C MET A 283 -3.92 -14.98 -12.01
N TYR A 284 -4.57 -13.93 -11.52
CA TYR A 284 -5.28 -13.99 -10.24
C TYR A 284 -6.35 -15.07 -10.29
N PHE A 285 -6.35 -15.94 -9.29
CA PHE A 285 -7.40 -16.93 -9.07
C PHE A 285 -7.84 -16.92 -7.61
N VAL A 286 -9.09 -17.31 -7.38
CA VAL A 286 -9.59 -17.59 -6.04
C VAL A 286 -9.42 -19.09 -5.83
N PRO A 287 -8.60 -19.55 -4.87
CA PRO A 287 -8.47 -20.97 -4.63
C PRO A 287 -9.86 -21.53 -4.25
N PRO A 288 -10.24 -22.72 -4.74
CA PRO A 288 -11.43 -23.40 -4.27
C PRO A 288 -11.32 -23.51 -2.75
N LYS A 289 -12.24 -22.87 -2.02
CA LYS A 289 -12.13 -22.77 -0.56
C LYS A 289 -12.02 -24.17 0.03
N ALA A 290 -10.92 -24.45 0.73
CA ALA A 290 -10.85 -25.53 1.69
C ALA A 290 -11.75 -25.15 2.88
N ASN A 291 -13.05 -25.43 2.81
CA ASN A 291 -14.01 -25.53 3.92
C ASN A 291 -14.09 -24.39 4.98
N VAL A 292 -13.56 -23.19 4.75
CA VAL A 292 -13.71 -22.07 5.71
C VAL A 292 -15.07 -21.37 5.54
N GLY A 293 -16.12 -22.02 6.04
CA GLY A 293 -17.33 -21.42 6.64
C GLY A 293 -18.22 -20.45 5.84
N ARG A 294 -17.90 -20.05 4.60
CA ARG A 294 -18.70 -19.07 3.84
C ARG A 294 -19.09 -19.59 2.44
N LYS A 295 -20.39 -19.90 2.33
CA LYS A 295 -21.24 -20.50 1.28
C LYS A 295 -21.17 -19.94 -0.16
N HIS A 296 -20.02 -19.48 -0.63
CA HIS A 296 -19.83 -19.28 -2.07
C HIS A 296 -19.06 -20.48 -2.62
N HIS A 297 -19.81 -21.54 -2.94
CA HIS A 297 -19.31 -22.63 -3.77
C HIS A 297 -19.07 -22.06 -5.16
N VAL A 298 -17.85 -21.56 -5.41
CA VAL A 298 -17.40 -21.38 -6.78
C VAL A 298 -17.29 -22.80 -7.34
N ASN A 299 -18.20 -23.16 -8.25
CA ASN A 299 -18.18 -24.44 -8.96
C ASN A 299 -16.89 -24.52 -9.76
N THR A 300 -15.87 -25.08 -9.12
CA THR A 300 -14.56 -25.25 -9.70
C THR A 300 -14.62 -26.53 -10.52
N PRO A 301 -14.26 -26.52 -11.83
CA PRO A 301 -14.26 -27.72 -12.64
C PRO A 301 -13.47 -28.86 -11.97
N LYS A 302 -13.93 -30.11 -12.15
CA LYS A 302 -13.35 -31.30 -11.47
C LYS A 302 -11.84 -31.43 -11.67
N ASP A 303 -11.32 -30.98 -12.81
CA ASP A 303 -9.91 -31.05 -13.18
C ASP A 303 -9.22 -29.68 -13.21
N TRP A 304 -9.80 -28.67 -12.57
CA TRP A 304 -9.20 -27.34 -12.49
C TRP A 304 -7.88 -27.38 -11.72
N LYS A 305 -6.85 -26.78 -12.30
CA LYS A 305 -5.54 -26.60 -11.69
C LYS A 305 -5.26 -25.12 -11.56
N PRO A 306 -4.59 -24.67 -10.49
CA PRO A 306 -4.19 -23.28 -10.39
C PRO A 306 -3.23 -22.94 -11.53
N PRO A 307 -3.35 -21.74 -12.13
CA PRO A 307 -2.53 -21.31 -13.26
C PRO A 307 -1.04 -21.17 -12.90
N HIS A 308 -0.74 -20.95 -11.63
CA HIS A 308 0.61 -20.86 -11.10
C HIS A 308 0.74 -21.61 -9.78
N LYS A 309 1.97 -21.97 -9.42
CA LYS A 309 2.31 -22.59 -8.13
C LYS A 309 2.72 -21.52 -7.14
N GLU A 310 2.43 -21.72 -5.87
CA GLU A 310 2.89 -20.86 -4.78
C GLU A 310 3.81 -21.65 -3.86
N PHE A 311 4.94 -21.06 -3.48
CA PHE A 311 5.86 -21.60 -2.50
C PHE A 311 6.64 -20.46 -1.84
N ARG A 312 7.65 -20.77 -1.01
CA ARG A 312 8.53 -19.76 -0.43
C ARG A 312 9.97 -20.00 -0.85
N MET A 313 10.70 -18.93 -1.13
CA MET A 313 12.13 -18.92 -1.45
C MET A 313 12.80 -17.69 -0.86
N THR A 314 14.11 -17.74 -0.67
CA THR A 314 14.90 -16.58 -0.24
C THR A 314 15.03 -15.56 -1.38
N TYR A 315 15.46 -14.35 -1.05
CA TYR A 315 15.74 -13.33 -2.08
C TYR A 315 16.84 -13.77 -3.04
N GLU A 316 17.88 -14.43 -2.54
CA GLU A 316 19.00 -14.89 -3.37
C GLU A 316 18.58 -16.01 -4.33
N GLU A 317 17.77 -16.96 -3.86
CA GLU A 317 17.15 -17.99 -4.72
C GLU A 317 16.31 -17.33 -5.82
N TRP A 318 15.44 -16.36 -5.48
CA TRP A 318 14.64 -15.63 -6.46
C TRP A 318 15.52 -14.87 -7.45
N LEU A 319 16.52 -14.14 -6.97
CA LEU A 319 17.39 -13.31 -7.79
C LEU A 319 18.14 -14.17 -8.80
N SER A 320 18.55 -15.39 -8.43
CA SER A 320 19.19 -16.35 -9.35
C SER A 320 18.28 -16.76 -10.52
N HIS A 321 16.96 -16.76 -10.33
CA HIS A 321 15.99 -16.99 -11.40
C HIS A 321 15.69 -15.72 -12.20
N ALA A 322 15.64 -14.57 -11.51
CA ALA A 322 15.28 -13.29 -12.11
C ALA A 322 16.42 -12.67 -12.93
N ASP A 323 17.67 -12.94 -12.57
CA ASP A 323 18.88 -12.45 -13.22
C ASP A 323 19.25 -13.33 -14.42
N THR A 324 18.34 -13.42 -15.37
CA THR A 324 18.49 -14.23 -16.57
C THR A 324 18.64 -13.36 -17.82
N THR A 325 19.23 -13.91 -18.88
CA THR A 325 19.44 -13.22 -20.15
C THR A 325 18.14 -13.09 -20.94
N ASP A 326 18.08 -12.12 -21.86
CA ASP A 326 16.90 -11.89 -22.71
C ASP A 326 16.50 -13.13 -23.54
N ASP A 327 17.44 -13.98 -23.95
CA ASP A 327 17.13 -15.24 -24.67
C ASP A 327 16.35 -16.26 -23.81
N ASN A 328 16.44 -16.13 -22.49
CA ASN A 328 15.72 -16.94 -21.53
C ASN A 328 14.45 -16.25 -21.01
N LEU A 329 14.16 -15.05 -21.50
CA LEU A 329 12.95 -14.27 -21.24
C LEU A 329 12.09 -14.34 -22.50
N GLY A 330 11.07 -15.19 -22.48
CA GLY A 330 10.09 -15.30 -23.56
C GLY A 330 8.73 -15.68 -23.00
N PRO A 331 7.62 -15.43 -23.71
CA PRO A 331 6.28 -15.66 -23.20
C PRO A 331 6.08 -17.09 -22.68
N ASP A 332 6.65 -18.08 -23.35
CA ASP A 332 6.56 -19.50 -22.98
C ASP A 332 7.64 -19.99 -22.02
N LYS A 333 8.45 -19.09 -21.47
CA LYS A 333 9.51 -19.41 -20.51
C LYS A 333 8.97 -19.31 -19.08
N PRO A 334 9.56 -20.06 -18.13
CA PRO A 334 9.16 -19.95 -16.74
C PRO A 334 9.41 -18.55 -16.18
N HIS A 335 8.49 -18.08 -15.34
CA HIS A 335 8.61 -16.79 -14.66
C HIS A 335 8.35 -16.95 -13.16
N TRP A 336 8.94 -16.05 -12.38
CA TRP A 336 8.84 -16.03 -10.92
C TRP A 336 8.39 -14.64 -10.44
N TYR A 337 7.52 -14.62 -9.44
CA TYR A 337 6.99 -13.38 -8.86
C TYR A 337 7.12 -13.41 -7.34
N HIS A 338 8.11 -12.67 -6.82
CA HIS A 338 8.47 -12.66 -5.40
C HIS A 338 7.68 -11.59 -4.66
N ARG A 339 7.09 -11.94 -3.52
CA ARG A 339 6.12 -11.11 -2.81
C ARG A 339 6.57 -10.82 -1.38
N LEU A 340 6.62 -9.54 -1.07
CA LEU A 340 6.79 -9.06 0.30
C LEU A 340 5.48 -8.49 0.82
N ILE A 341 5.24 -8.69 2.12
CA ILE A 341 4.01 -8.28 2.77
C ILE A 341 4.37 -7.65 4.11
N GLY A 342 4.20 -6.34 4.24
CA GLY A 342 4.21 -5.65 5.54
C GLY A 342 2.77 -5.53 6.03
N CYS A 343 2.47 -5.97 7.24
CA CYS A 343 1.11 -6.14 7.73
C CYS A 343 0.55 -4.89 8.40
N GLY A 344 1.41 -4.03 8.95
CA GLY A 344 0.99 -2.82 9.63
C GLY A 344 0.03 -3.12 10.79
N SER A 345 -1.13 -2.46 10.79
CA SER A 345 -2.14 -2.59 11.85
C SER A 345 -2.86 -3.94 11.90
N MET A 346 -2.69 -4.81 10.89
CA MET A 346 -3.36 -6.12 10.85
C MET A 346 -2.93 -7.09 11.95
N GLY A 347 -1.78 -6.85 12.60
CA GLY A 347 -1.33 -7.63 13.75
C GLY A 347 -1.04 -9.10 13.44
N LYS A 348 -1.39 -9.99 14.38
CA LYS A 348 -0.97 -11.41 14.40
C LYS A 348 -1.62 -12.31 13.35
N ASP A 349 -2.70 -11.85 12.70
CA ASP A 349 -3.42 -12.64 11.68
C ASP A 349 -2.78 -12.55 10.29
N CYS A 350 -1.53 -12.10 10.23
CA CYS A 350 -0.82 -11.81 9.00
C CYS A 350 0.26 -12.86 8.67
N ASP A 351 1.02 -12.64 7.59
CA ASP A 351 2.03 -13.60 7.13
C ASP A 351 3.15 -13.80 8.19
N HIS A 352 3.53 -15.05 8.47
CA HIS A 352 4.50 -15.41 9.52
C HIS A 352 5.94 -14.87 9.29
N PHE A 353 6.20 -14.32 8.11
CA PHE A 353 7.48 -13.69 7.72
C PHE A 353 7.18 -12.34 7.08
N SER A 354 6.42 -11.52 7.82
CA SER A 354 6.05 -10.21 7.33
C SER A 354 7.28 -9.31 7.20
N SER A 355 7.33 -8.61 6.08
CA SER A 355 8.35 -7.63 5.76
C SER A 355 7.96 -6.28 6.38
N GLU A 356 7.83 -6.21 7.73
CA GLU A 356 7.39 -4.97 8.40
C GLU A 356 8.30 -3.78 8.10
N TYR A 357 9.59 -4.04 7.81
CA TYR A 357 10.53 -3.02 7.35
C TYR A 357 10.01 -2.23 6.15
N LEU A 358 9.05 -2.75 5.36
CA LEU A 358 8.42 -2.01 4.26
C LEU A 358 7.80 -0.68 4.70
N PHE A 359 7.30 -0.54 5.94
CA PHE A 359 6.79 0.74 6.43
C PHE A 359 7.90 1.76 6.74
N ASP A 360 9.10 1.28 7.07
CA ASP A 360 10.28 2.11 7.32
C ASP A 360 11.07 2.38 6.02
N GLU A 361 10.95 1.49 5.03
CA GLU A 361 11.54 1.64 3.69
C GLU A 361 10.69 2.55 2.78
N LEU A 362 9.36 2.45 2.87
CA LEU A 362 8.41 3.16 2.02
C LEU A 362 7.58 4.12 2.87
N THR A 363 8.25 5.09 3.48
CA THR A 363 7.66 6.09 4.40
C THR A 363 6.47 6.84 3.78
N PHE A 364 6.48 7.03 2.47
CA PHE A 364 5.41 7.68 1.72
C PHE A 364 4.10 6.85 1.68
N LEU A 365 4.14 5.57 2.06
CA LEU A 365 2.98 4.68 2.24
C LEU A 365 2.56 4.50 3.70
N GLN A 366 3.23 5.16 4.64
CA GLN A 366 2.81 5.12 6.03
C GLN A 366 1.41 5.73 6.18
N PRO A 367 0.58 5.23 7.12
CA PRO A 367 -0.77 5.73 7.36
C PRO A 367 -0.72 7.06 8.13
N VAL A 368 -0.24 8.11 7.46
CA VAL A 368 -0.21 9.49 7.96
C VAL A 368 -1.22 10.31 7.17
N GLU A 369 -1.92 11.23 7.86
CA GLU A 369 -2.83 12.18 7.21
C GLU A 369 -2.07 13.08 6.20
N ASP A 370 -2.81 13.65 5.25
CA ASP A 370 -2.32 14.59 4.24
C ASP A 370 -1.19 14.08 3.31
N LYS A 371 -0.88 12.78 3.32
CA LYS A 371 -0.01 12.15 2.32
C LYS A 371 -0.72 12.01 0.98
N LEU A 372 0.05 12.07 -0.10
CA LEU A 372 -0.48 11.91 -1.45
C LEU A 372 -1.04 10.49 -1.67
N TYR A 373 -0.32 9.47 -1.18
CA TYR A 373 -0.53 8.07 -1.56
C TYR A 373 -1.55 7.32 -0.71
N VAL A 374 -1.75 7.71 0.55
CA VAL A 374 -2.69 7.04 1.47
C VAL A 374 -3.86 7.98 1.73
N ILE A 375 -5.01 7.68 1.13
CA ILE A 375 -6.21 8.52 1.22
C ILE A 375 -6.91 8.37 2.58
N GLU A 376 -6.98 7.13 3.07
CA GLU A 376 -7.69 6.74 4.29
C GLU A 376 -6.71 5.95 5.17
N PRO A 377 -5.87 6.63 5.98
CA PRO A 377 -4.86 5.99 6.84
C PRO A 377 -5.40 4.85 7.71
N GLU A 378 -6.59 5.04 8.26
CA GLU A 378 -7.27 4.05 9.13
C GLU A 378 -7.75 2.80 8.37
N GLU A 379 -7.86 2.87 7.04
CA GLU A 379 -8.25 1.73 6.19
C GLU A 379 -7.04 1.02 5.56
N GLN A 380 -5.83 1.36 5.99
CA GLN A 380 -4.59 0.73 5.51
C GLN A 380 -4.55 -0.75 5.91
N LYS A 381 -4.28 -1.63 4.94
CA LYS A 381 -4.30 -3.10 5.10
C LYS A 381 -2.93 -3.74 4.83
N GLY A 382 -1.88 -3.03 5.20
CA GLY A 382 -0.51 -3.44 4.89
C GLY A 382 0.01 -2.96 3.53
N ILE A 383 1.29 -3.20 3.31
CA ILE A 383 2.02 -2.91 2.08
C ILE A 383 2.33 -4.24 1.38
N HIS A 384 1.89 -4.36 0.13
CA HIS A 384 2.18 -5.53 -0.70
C HIS A 384 3.15 -5.13 -1.82
N CYS A 385 4.41 -5.53 -1.70
CA CYS A 385 5.41 -5.35 -2.73
C CYS A 385 5.55 -6.62 -3.57
N ARG A 386 5.81 -6.44 -4.87
CA ARG A 386 6.05 -7.55 -5.79
C ARG A 386 7.27 -7.25 -6.64
N PHE A 387 8.20 -8.18 -6.65
CA PHE A 387 9.39 -8.17 -7.50
C PHE A 387 9.17 -9.18 -8.61
N GLY A 388 8.92 -8.65 -9.81
CA GLY A 388 8.69 -9.43 -11.01
C GLY A 388 9.96 -9.55 -11.85
N MET A 389 10.03 -10.61 -12.61
CA MET A 389 10.96 -10.72 -13.72
C MET A 389 10.52 -9.81 -14.87
N LYS A 390 11.47 -9.47 -15.76
CA LYS A 390 11.14 -8.81 -17.02
C LYS A 390 10.15 -9.68 -17.81
N GLY A 391 9.13 -9.04 -18.41
CA GLY A 391 8.10 -9.73 -19.19
C GLY A 391 6.89 -10.25 -18.40
N VAL A 392 6.87 -10.21 -17.07
CA VAL A 392 5.73 -10.68 -16.26
C VAL A 392 4.45 -9.90 -16.55
N ILE A 393 3.37 -10.63 -16.86
CA ILE A 393 2.00 -10.12 -17.00
C ILE A 393 1.17 -10.53 -15.78
N ALA A 394 0.61 -9.56 -15.08
CA ALA A 394 -0.35 -9.82 -14.01
C ALA A 394 -1.78 -9.64 -14.52
N GLY A 395 -2.47 -10.75 -14.77
CA GLY A 395 -3.84 -10.77 -15.28
C GLY A 395 -4.89 -11.02 -14.20
N LYS A 396 -6.14 -10.65 -14.48
CA LYS A 396 -7.30 -11.07 -13.67
C LYS A 396 -8.27 -11.81 -14.58
N LEU A 397 -8.51 -13.10 -14.29
CA LEU A 397 -9.62 -13.82 -14.91
C LEU A 397 -10.93 -13.24 -14.36
N SER A 398 -11.76 -12.67 -15.24
CA SER A 398 -13.16 -12.44 -14.90
C SER A 398 -13.89 -13.78 -15.00
N PRO A 399 -14.60 -14.23 -13.94
CA PRO A 399 -15.41 -15.45 -13.99
C PRO A 399 -16.52 -15.44 -15.06
N SER A 400 -16.81 -14.29 -15.67
CA SER A 400 -17.87 -14.09 -16.65
C SER A 400 -17.53 -14.55 -18.07
N TRP A 401 -16.37 -15.15 -18.32
CA TRP A 401 -16.06 -15.82 -19.60
C TRP A 401 -16.80 -17.17 -19.69
N LYS A 402 -18.14 -17.12 -19.64
CA LYS A 402 -18.97 -18.14 -20.27
C LYS A 402 -18.76 -17.96 -21.77
N VAL A 403 -17.84 -18.76 -22.29
CA VAL A 403 -17.73 -19.22 -23.68
C VAL A 403 -18.85 -18.67 -24.57
N MET A 404 -18.62 -17.51 -25.19
CA MET A 404 -19.23 -17.24 -26.49
C MET A 404 -18.50 -18.16 -27.47
N ARG A 405 -19.10 -19.30 -27.75
CA ARG A 405 -18.78 -20.12 -28.93
C ARG A 405 -19.94 -19.97 -29.90
#